data_AF-A0A4Y2NKM6-F1
#
_entry.id   AF-A0A4Y2NKM6-F1
#
_cell.length_a   1.000
_cell.length_b   1.000
_cell.length_c   1.000
_cell.angle_alpha   90.00
_cell.angle_beta   90.00
_cell.angle_gamma   90.00
#
_symmetry.space_group_name_H-M   'P 1'
#
loop_
_entity.id
_entity.type
_entity.pdbx_description
1 polymer ?
#
loop_
_entity_poly.entity_id
_entity_poly.type
_entity_poly.pdbx_seq_one_letter_code
_entity_poly.pdbx_strand_id
1 'polypeptide(L)' 'VKAYKLPTSNPHVDLAILGLSNHFIGNCISSFTAFAKRERDVNNLQSSFWAFPAPSQAPITHDEF' A
#
# COMPACT_ATOMS: atom_id res chain seq x y z
N VAL A 1 -16.65 11.53 -4.52
CA VAL A 1 -15.88 10.38 -4.00
C VAL A 1 -16.55 9.87 -2.74
N LYS A 2 -16.72 8.56 -2.55
CA LYS A 2 -17.29 7.95 -1.34
C LYS A 2 -16.26 7.00 -0.73
N ALA A 3 -16.14 7.01 0.60
CA ALA A 3 -15.25 6.12 1.34
C ALA A 3 -16.09 5.19 2.22
N TYR A 4 -15.63 3.95 2.35
CA TYR A 4 -16.32 2.90 3.11
C TYR A 4 -15.36 2.31 4.14
N LYS A 5 -15.89 2.00 5.33
CA LYS A 5 -15.19 1.31 6.40
C LYS A 5 -16.14 0.29 7.00
N LEU A 6 -15.65 -0.91 7.31
CA LEU A 6 -16.44 -1.91 8.02
C LEU A 6 -16.80 -1.39 9.43
N PRO A 7 -18.05 -1.56 9.91
CA PRO A 7 -18.46 -1.09 11.24
C PRO A 7 -17.65 -1.72 12.38
N THR A 8 -17.22 -2.96 12.20
CA THR A 8 -16.41 -3.72 13.16
C THR A 8 -14.96 -3.78 12.72
N SER A 9 -14.02 -3.60 13.66
CA SER A 9 -12.59 -3.71 13.39
C SER A 9 -12.19 -5.18 13.29
N ASN A 10 -11.89 -5.67 12.08
CA ASN A 10 -11.36 -7.01 11.87
C ASN A 10 -10.08 -6.93 11.03
N PRO A 11 -8.89 -6.97 11.65
CA PRO A 11 -7.62 -6.72 10.96
C PRO A 11 -7.31 -7.77 9.88
N HIS A 12 -7.77 -9.01 10.02
CA HIS A 12 -7.56 -10.03 9.00
C HIS A 12 -8.42 -9.76 7.76
N VAL A 13 -9.66 -9.30 7.96
CA VAL A 13 -10.55 -8.88 6.86
C VAL A 13 -9.99 -7.62 6.18
N ASP A 14 -9.47 -6.67 6.96
CA ASP A 14 -8.82 -5.47 6.41
C ASP A 14 -7.62 -5.86 5.53
N LEU A 15 -6.77 -6.79 5.99
CA LEU A 15 -5.66 -7.30 5.18
C LEU A 15 -6.13 -7.98 3.89
N ALA A 16 -7.19 -8.79 3.94
CA ALA A 16 -7.74 -9.44 2.76
C ALA A 16 -8.27 -8.42 1.74
N ILE A 17 -8.98 -7.39 2.21
CA ILE A 17 -9.47 -6.31 1.34
C ILE A 17 -8.30 -5.53 0.70
N LEU A 18 -7.28 -5.19 1.50
CA LEU A 18 -6.10 -4.47 1.01
C LEU A 18 -5.29 -5.32 0.02
N GLY A 19 -5.11 -6.61 0.29
CA GLY A 19 -4.44 -7.59 -0.57
C GLY A 19 -5.12 -7.74 -1.93
N LEU A 20 -6.45 -7.81 -1.95
CA LEU A 20 -7.26 -8.02 -3.17
C LEU A 20 -7.65 -6.74 -3.93
N SER A 21 -7.32 -5.56 -3.40
CA SER A 21 -7.67 -4.27 -4.03
C SER A 21 -7.02 -4.09 -5.42
N ASN A 22 -7.64 -3.29 -6.30
CA ASN A 22 -7.03 -2.94 -7.59
C ASN A 22 -5.75 -2.11 -7.41
N HIS A 23 -5.79 -1.13 -6.51
CA HIS A 23 -4.66 -0.29 -6.13
C HIS A 23 -4.62 -0.14 -4.61
N PHE A 24 -3.46 -0.39 -4.03
CA PHE A 24 -3.22 -0.31 -2.59
C PHE A 24 -2.31 0.87 -2.27
N ILE A 25 -2.68 1.69 -1.28
CA ILE A 25 -1.83 2.75 -0.73
C ILE A 25 -1.51 2.42 0.73
N GLY A 26 -0.26 2.07 1.00
CA GLY A 26 0.22 1.66 2.32
C GLY A 26 0.98 2.73 3.08
N ASN A 27 1.23 2.48 4.36
CA ASN A 27 2.26 3.18 5.12
C ASN A 27 3.60 2.43 4.98
N CYS A 28 4.67 3.15 4.68
CA CYS A 28 5.98 2.56 4.38
C CYS A 28 6.61 1.82 5.59
N ILE A 29 6.32 2.27 6.82
CA ILE A 29 6.98 1.80 8.05
C ILE A 29 6.11 0.78 8.81
N SER A 30 4.81 0.71 8.51
CA SER A 30 3.90 -0.19 9.21
C SER A 30 4.07 -1.64 8.77
N SER A 31 4.38 -2.51 9.74
CA SER A 31 4.47 -3.96 9.55
C SER A 31 3.13 -4.60 9.15
N PHE A 32 2.02 -3.96 9.51
CA PHE A 32 0.67 -4.37 9.10
C PHE A 32 0.48 -4.23 7.60
N THR A 33 0.76 -3.05 7.04
CA THR A 33 0.68 -2.82 5.58
C THR A 33 1.75 -3.58 4.80
N ALA A 34 2.88 -3.90 5.43
CA ALA A 34 3.89 -4.77 4.84
C ALA A 34 3.37 -6.20 4.57
N PHE A 35 2.41 -6.70 5.35
CA PHE A 35 1.78 -8.00 5.06
C PHE A 35 1.04 -7.97 3.73
N ALA A 36 0.15 -6.99 3.54
CA ALA A 36 -0.58 -6.82 2.29
C ALA A 36 0.37 -6.53 1.11
N LYS A 37 1.42 -5.73 1.31
CA LYS A 37 2.44 -5.47 0.27
C LYS A 37 3.12 -6.76 -0.20
N ARG A 38 3.54 -7.65 0.71
CA ARG A 38 4.19 -8.93 0.36
C ARG A 38 3.27 -9.84 -0.44
N GLU A 39 2.00 -9.95 -0.04
CA GLU A 39 0.99 -10.71 -0.78
C GLU A 39 0.79 -10.15 -2.19
N ARG A 40 0.72 -8.82 -2.31
CA ARG A 40 0.55 -8.13 -3.59
C ARG A 40 1.75 -8.28 -4.51
N ASP A 41 2.96 -8.26 -3.97
CA ASP A 41 4.20 -8.43 -4.74
C ASP A 41 4.29 -9.80 -5.39
N VAL A 42 3.93 -10.86 -4.66
CA VAL A 42 3.88 -12.23 -5.22
C VAL A 42 2.85 -12.34 -6.34
N ASN A 43 1.76 -11.58 -6.26
CA ASN A 43 0.68 -11.57 -7.23
C ASN A 43 0.82 -10.49 -8.31
N ASN A 44 1.95 -9.75 -8.37
CA ASN A 44 2.18 -8.64 -9.30
C ASN A 44 1.08 -7.55 -9.29
N LEU A 45 0.51 -7.25 -8.12
CA LEU A 45 -0.53 -6.23 -7.94
C LEU A 45 0.05 -4.85 -7.61
N GLN A 46 -0.57 -3.78 -8.12
CA GLN A 46 -0.05 -2.42 -7.98
C GLN A 46 -0.11 -1.90 -6.53
N SER A 47 0.97 -1.33 -6.04
CA SER A 47 1.05 -0.73 -4.71
C SER A 47 1.78 0.60 -4.72
N SER A 48 1.32 1.55 -3.92
CA SER A 48 2.01 2.81 -3.63
C SER A 48 2.10 3.04 -2.13
N PHE A 49 2.89 4.02 -1.73
CA PHE A 49 3.00 4.44 -0.33
C PHE A 49 2.71 5.93 -0.22
N TRP A 50 2.11 6.33 0.89
CA TRP A 50 1.91 7.74 1.19
C TRP A 50 3.25 8.49 1.21
N ALA A 51 3.27 9.66 0.57
CA ALA A 51 4.44 10.52 0.43
C ALA A 51 5.68 9.85 -0.24
N PHE A 52 5.47 8.77 -1.00
CA PHE A 52 6.52 8.15 -1.81
C PHE A 52 6.22 8.37 -3.30
N PRO A 53 7.17 8.92 -4.09
CA PRO A 53 6.94 9.21 -5.49
C PRO A 53 6.66 7.93 -6.30
N ALA A 54 5.71 8.00 -7.22
CA ALA A 54 5.46 6.90 -8.15
C ALA A 54 6.63 6.77 -9.14
N PRO A 55 7.00 5.55 -9.55
CA PRO A 55 8.19 5.29 -10.38
C PRO A 55 8.14 5.85 -11.82
N SER A 56 7.16 6.68 -12.19
CA SER A 56 7.13 7.39 -13.48
C SER A 56 7.61 8.85 -13.40
N GLN A 57 8.13 9.29 -12.25
CA GLN A 57 8.91 10.53 -12.18
C GLN A 57 10.40 10.16 -12.22
N ALA A 58 11.07 10.60 -13.28
CA ALA A 58 12.51 10.54 -13.51
C ALA A 58 13.29 11.05 -12.28
N PRO A 59 14.60 10.70 -12.18
CA PRO A 59 15.28 10.49 -10.91
C PRO A 59 15.22 11.72 -10.02
N ILE A 60 14.71 11.55 -8.80
CA ILE A 60 15.08 12.45 -7.72
C ILE A 60 16.55 12.12 -7.45
N THR A 61 17.45 12.94 -7.98
CA THR A 61 18.83 13.04 -7.47
C THR A 61 18.71 13.44 -6.01
N HIS A 62 18.66 12.43 -5.14
CA HIS A 62 18.81 12.62 -3.71
C HIS A 62 20.31 12.66 -3.44
N ASP A 63 20.92 13.82 -3.69
CA ASP A 63 22.17 14.16 -3.03
C ASP A 63 21.85 14.33 -1.55
N GLU A 64 22.17 13.34 -0.73
CA GLU A 64 22.36 13.61 0.71
C GLU A 64 23.65 12.95 1.21
N PHE A 65 24.36 13.78 1.99
CA PHE A 65 25.42 13.42 2.94
C PHE A 65 24.87 12.52 4.06
#